data_AF-A0A2W2F7I1-F1
#
_entry.id   AF-A0A2W2F7I1-F1
#
_cell.length_a   1.000
_cell.length_b   1.000
_cell.length_c   1.000
_cell.angle_alpha   90.00
_cell.angle_beta   90.00
_cell.angle_gamma   90.00
#
_symmetry.space_group_name_H-M   'P 1'
#
loop_
_entity.id
_entity.type
_entity.pdbx_description
1 polymer ?
#
loop_
_entity_poly.entity_id
_entity_poly.type
_entity_poly.pdbx_seq_one_letter_code
_entity_poly.pdbx_strand_id
1 'polypeptide(L)'
;MGGINREHVRLHGVPCLLVDQVVEAAEYYRDRLGFTHVELLEDPPVAAVVRRGSAAVLLQAVTQSGDVSLRQFAEQAWDALFEVDDIEALATDLRRRHADVQVGLGITPVSNRTLEVRDKWGNVLAFAERADRRRLNARRIARAAVPAPVRRSWAQARRDREDRPHQRELHRFCRSLRGSDPFYMYFTRGLLHWVYQAQRHVPADVNLVLLGSDLPDAEVDWLRANVDRPLHNIRLGVDDNTTWEFLFSANDRNFGWLDIDCFVLAPQLFTEMATIADDVAVNGIWTYPVADGLPIACTHFAFVNLQAAHALQRGGAAMSPTNYDWNGSNISLMHPRTHCRVPSPRQRRELLKVLPPDAHGRPCPPGGSPFFDTLVAYQVSAYANGYRTHPVRPLAHRTEDSLGETANGKRVWQQDMSPEVVHVGGVSYYQRYFHSPALRAMYLAAEYAMLRGLVDRLPASYGGRLARITTGLAHHRLRPSDAVALVHHHLTEDRGLPGPAADQVLGGKP
;
A
#
# COMPACT_ATOMS: atom_id res chain seq x y z
N MET A 1 -35.68 20.67 -56.18
CA MET A 1 -35.58 19.56 -55.20
C MET A 1 -34.55 19.95 -54.15
N GLY A 2 -35.02 20.48 -53.01
CA GLY A 2 -34.16 20.84 -51.87
C GLY A 2 -34.01 19.66 -50.91
N GLY A 3 -32.77 19.21 -50.69
CA GLY A 3 -32.45 18.15 -49.75
C GLY A 3 -32.55 18.65 -48.30
N ILE A 4 -33.38 17.98 -47.50
CA ILE A 4 -33.52 18.23 -46.06
C ILE A 4 -32.22 17.78 -45.38
N ASN A 5 -31.46 18.74 -44.86
CA ASN A 5 -30.30 18.51 -44.02
C ASN A 5 -30.83 18.03 -42.65
N ARG A 6 -30.80 16.71 -42.39
CA ARG A 6 -31.14 16.18 -41.08
C ARG A 6 -30.04 16.60 -40.10
N GLU A 7 -30.31 17.61 -39.29
CA GLU A 7 -29.50 17.89 -38.11
C GLU A 7 -29.48 16.63 -37.23
N HIS A 8 -28.30 16.05 -37.09
CA HIS A 8 -28.09 14.95 -36.17
C HIS A 8 -28.29 15.49 -34.75
N VAL A 9 -29.41 15.12 -34.11
CA VAL A 9 -29.66 15.38 -32.69
C VAL A 9 -28.48 14.84 -31.89
N ARG A 10 -27.72 15.74 -31.24
CA ARG A 10 -26.63 15.35 -30.34
C ARG A 10 -27.20 15.10 -28.96
N LEU A 11 -27.18 13.84 -28.54
CA LEU A 11 -27.53 13.44 -27.18
C LEU A 11 -26.33 13.64 -26.26
N HIS A 12 -26.56 14.26 -25.11
CA HIS A 12 -25.57 14.44 -24.05
C HIS A 12 -26.08 13.75 -22.78
N GLY A 13 -25.26 12.88 -22.20
CA GLY A 13 -25.51 12.30 -20.88
C GLY A 13 -24.86 13.15 -19.80
N VAL A 14 -25.57 13.37 -18.70
CA VAL A 14 -25.06 14.08 -17.52
C VAL A 14 -25.32 13.21 -16.30
N PRO A 15 -24.28 12.73 -15.57
CA PRO A 15 -24.50 12.03 -14.32
C PRO A 15 -25.18 12.95 -13.31
N CYS A 16 -26.17 12.42 -12.60
CA CYS A 16 -26.82 13.10 -11.49
C CYS A 16 -26.26 12.54 -10.19
N LEU A 17 -25.58 13.38 -9.43
CA LEU A 17 -25.01 13.08 -8.14
C LEU A 17 -25.84 13.72 -7.04
N LEU A 18 -26.08 12.97 -6.00
CA LEU A 18 -26.89 13.41 -4.87
C LEU A 18 -26.01 14.09 -3.84
N VAL A 19 -26.50 15.20 -3.28
CA VAL A 19 -25.81 16.01 -2.26
C VAL A 19 -26.83 16.56 -1.27
N ASP A 20 -26.42 16.82 -0.03
CA ASP A 20 -27.29 17.42 0.98
C ASP A 20 -27.24 18.96 0.99
N GLN A 21 -26.17 19.55 0.44
CA GLN A 21 -25.94 21.00 0.38
C GLN A 21 -25.44 21.42 -1.00
N VAL A 22 -26.36 21.80 -1.90
CA VAL A 22 -26.08 22.06 -3.32
C VAL A 22 -25.04 23.15 -3.55
N VAL A 23 -25.14 24.27 -2.81
CA VAL A 23 -24.21 25.41 -2.97
C VAL A 23 -22.80 25.00 -2.54
N GLU A 24 -22.66 24.37 -1.37
CA GLU A 24 -21.37 23.87 -0.89
C GLU A 24 -20.77 22.83 -1.85
N ALA A 25 -21.60 21.95 -2.40
CA ALA A 25 -21.18 20.98 -3.40
C ALA A 25 -20.67 21.62 -4.68
N ALA A 26 -21.37 22.62 -5.19
CA ALA A 26 -20.93 23.33 -6.38
C ALA A 26 -19.57 24.02 -6.16
N GLU A 27 -19.35 24.62 -4.99
CA GLU A 27 -18.07 25.23 -4.61
C GLU A 27 -16.95 24.18 -4.47
N TYR A 28 -17.23 23.04 -3.85
CA TYR A 28 -16.28 21.93 -3.75
C TYR A 28 -15.84 21.45 -5.15
N TYR A 29 -16.79 21.22 -6.06
CA TYR A 29 -16.48 20.76 -7.42
C TYR A 29 -15.66 21.80 -8.18
N ARG A 30 -15.91 23.09 -7.96
CA ARG A 30 -15.11 24.17 -8.53
C ARG A 30 -13.68 24.16 -8.00
N ASP A 31 -13.54 24.21 -6.68
CA ASP A 31 -12.27 24.48 -6.03
C ASP A 31 -11.37 23.25 -6.00
N ARG A 32 -11.94 22.08 -5.66
CA ARG A 32 -11.23 20.81 -5.51
C ARG A 32 -11.13 20.03 -6.81
N LEU A 33 -12.20 19.98 -7.59
CA LEU A 33 -12.26 19.14 -8.79
C LEU A 33 -12.05 19.92 -10.10
N GLY A 34 -11.88 21.24 -10.01
CA GLY A 34 -11.52 22.09 -11.15
C GLY A 34 -12.64 22.27 -12.18
N PHE A 35 -13.91 22.12 -11.79
CA PHE A 35 -15.04 22.54 -12.60
C PHE A 35 -15.08 24.07 -12.65
N THR A 36 -15.27 24.67 -13.83
CA THR A 36 -15.08 26.11 -14.03
C THR A 36 -16.38 26.88 -14.17
N HIS A 37 -17.47 26.19 -14.50
CA HIS A 37 -18.79 26.81 -14.60
C HIS A 37 -19.74 26.16 -13.61
N VAL A 38 -20.42 27.00 -12.82
CA VAL A 38 -21.42 26.61 -11.83
C VAL A 38 -22.70 27.34 -12.19
N GLU A 39 -23.79 26.58 -12.35
CA GLU A 39 -25.13 27.09 -12.62
C GLU A 39 -26.05 26.56 -11.53
N LEU A 40 -26.49 27.42 -10.60
CA LEU A 40 -27.46 27.07 -9.58
C LEU A 40 -28.87 27.10 -10.17
N LEU A 41 -29.69 26.11 -9.83
CA LEU A 41 -31.05 25.95 -10.33
C LEU A 41 -32.03 26.18 -9.17
N GLU A 42 -33.00 27.06 -9.42
CA GLU A 42 -34.03 27.52 -8.46
C GLU A 42 -33.51 28.46 -7.37
N ASP A 43 -34.45 29.03 -6.60
CA ASP A 43 -34.21 29.88 -5.43
C ASP A 43 -35.23 29.52 -4.33
N PRO A 44 -34.83 28.84 -3.25
CA PRO A 44 -33.47 28.42 -2.92
C PRO A 44 -32.94 27.30 -3.85
N PRO A 45 -31.62 27.19 -4.07
CA PRO A 45 -31.06 26.20 -4.98
C PRO A 45 -31.34 24.75 -4.53
N VAL A 46 -32.05 23.99 -5.37
CA VAL A 46 -32.30 22.55 -5.17
C VAL A 46 -31.42 21.67 -6.05
N ALA A 47 -30.76 22.27 -7.04
CA ALA A 47 -29.79 21.60 -7.88
C ALA A 47 -28.74 22.57 -8.43
N ALA A 48 -27.62 22.04 -8.91
CA ALA A 48 -26.60 22.80 -9.61
C ALA A 48 -26.02 21.99 -10.76
N VAL A 49 -25.75 22.63 -11.89
CA VAL A 49 -24.95 22.02 -12.97
C VAL A 49 -23.54 22.59 -12.92
N VAL A 50 -22.56 21.71 -12.71
CA VAL A 50 -21.14 22.06 -12.75
C VAL A 50 -20.50 21.53 -14.02
N ARG A 51 -19.63 22.33 -14.68
CA ARG A 51 -18.97 21.94 -15.94
C ARG A 51 -17.46 22.12 -15.92
N ARG A 52 -16.73 21.16 -16.51
CA ARG A 52 -15.28 21.17 -16.74
C ARG A 52 -14.99 20.78 -18.19
N GLY A 53 -14.67 21.75 -19.04
CA GLY A 53 -14.57 21.51 -20.48
C GLY A 53 -15.90 21.00 -21.04
N SER A 54 -15.89 19.82 -21.69
CA SER A 54 -17.12 19.19 -22.21
C SER A 54 -17.85 18.30 -21.21
N ALA A 55 -17.28 18.06 -20.02
CA ALA A 55 -17.92 17.27 -18.98
C ALA A 55 -18.88 18.14 -18.15
N ALA A 56 -20.03 17.58 -17.80
CA ALA A 56 -21.02 18.20 -16.93
C ALA A 56 -21.45 17.20 -15.85
N VAL A 57 -21.85 17.72 -14.69
CA VAL A 57 -22.43 16.96 -13.59
C VAL A 57 -23.63 17.74 -13.06
N LEU A 58 -24.74 17.06 -12.85
CA LEU A 58 -25.88 17.58 -12.11
C LEU A 58 -25.71 17.19 -10.64
N LEU A 59 -25.66 18.18 -9.76
CA LEU A 59 -25.68 18.00 -8.30
C LEU A 59 -27.10 18.26 -7.84
N GLN A 60 -27.76 17.29 -7.21
CA GLN A 60 -29.17 17.39 -6.83
C GLN A 60 -29.34 17.21 -5.32
N ALA A 61 -30.09 18.14 -4.70
CA ALA A 61 -30.42 18.08 -3.29
C ALA A 61 -31.23 16.82 -2.96
N VAL A 62 -30.91 16.17 -1.84
CA VAL A 62 -31.78 15.16 -1.24
C VAL A 62 -32.69 15.76 -0.18
N THR A 63 -33.91 15.23 -0.08
CA THR A 63 -34.93 15.68 0.88
C THR A 63 -34.67 15.20 2.30
N GLN A 64 -33.82 14.18 2.48
CA GLN A 64 -33.37 13.68 3.79
C GLN A 64 -31.85 13.61 3.81
N SER A 65 -31.22 14.22 4.81
CA SER A 65 -29.78 14.12 5.06
C SER A 65 -29.40 12.67 5.37
N GLY A 66 -28.49 12.09 4.59
CA GLY A 66 -28.08 10.69 4.71
C GLY A 66 -27.09 10.28 3.62
N ASP A 67 -26.65 9.02 3.65
CA ASP A 67 -25.67 8.46 2.71
C ASP A 67 -26.32 8.20 1.34
N VAL A 68 -25.96 9.00 0.34
CA VAL A 68 -26.65 9.07 -0.96
C VAL A 68 -25.93 8.34 -2.10
N SER A 69 -24.81 7.68 -1.81
CA SER A 69 -24.03 6.95 -2.82
C SER A 69 -24.72 5.67 -3.29
N LEU A 70 -24.65 5.40 -4.61
CA LEU A 70 -25.16 4.18 -5.23
C LEU A 70 -24.36 2.92 -4.84
N ARG A 71 -23.26 3.04 -4.08
CA ARG A 71 -22.47 1.89 -3.61
C ARG A 71 -23.24 0.92 -2.71
N GLN A 72 -24.40 1.31 -2.21
CA GLN A 72 -25.33 0.38 -1.55
C GLN A 72 -25.76 -0.76 -2.48
N PHE A 73 -25.76 -0.54 -3.81
CA PHE A 73 -26.20 -1.50 -4.81
C PHE A 73 -25.06 -2.32 -5.43
N ALA A 74 -23.83 -1.82 -5.41
CA ALA A 74 -22.63 -2.56 -5.81
C ALA A 74 -21.36 -1.96 -5.16
N GLU A 75 -20.53 -2.80 -4.54
CA GLU A 75 -19.34 -2.39 -3.77
C GLU A 75 -18.33 -1.52 -4.55
N GLN A 76 -18.31 -1.67 -5.89
CA GLN A 76 -17.42 -0.96 -6.82
C GLN A 76 -18.18 0.00 -7.75
N ALA A 77 -19.40 0.39 -7.40
CA ALA A 77 -20.12 1.37 -8.20
C ALA A 77 -19.36 2.70 -8.25
N TRP A 78 -19.28 3.26 -9.45
CA TRP A 78 -18.97 4.67 -9.67
C TRP A 78 -20.28 5.41 -9.82
N ASP A 79 -20.38 6.56 -9.16
CA ASP A 79 -21.52 7.45 -9.31
C ASP A 79 -21.37 8.29 -10.59
N ALA A 80 -20.13 8.51 -11.06
CA ALA A 80 -19.83 9.10 -12.36
C ALA A 80 -18.53 8.54 -12.97
N LEU A 81 -18.51 8.40 -14.30
CA LEU A 81 -17.30 8.06 -15.08
C LEU A 81 -17.02 9.17 -16.10
N PHE A 82 -15.80 9.69 -16.09
CA PHE A 82 -15.30 10.68 -17.04
C PHE A 82 -14.16 10.10 -17.85
N GLU A 83 -14.22 10.23 -19.16
CA GLU A 83 -13.08 9.93 -20.03
C GLU A 83 -12.17 11.16 -20.14
N VAL A 84 -10.86 10.97 -19.98
CA VAL A 84 -9.88 12.06 -20.01
C VAL A 84 -8.70 11.74 -20.93
N ASP A 85 -8.22 12.72 -21.70
CA ASP A 85 -7.14 12.48 -22.66
C ASP A 85 -5.75 12.34 -22.00
N ASP A 86 -5.56 12.99 -20.85
CA ASP A 86 -4.31 12.95 -20.06
C ASP A 86 -4.62 12.83 -18.57
N ILE A 87 -4.60 11.58 -18.10
CA ILE A 87 -4.92 11.28 -16.71
C ILE A 87 -3.81 11.67 -15.72
N GLU A 88 -2.55 11.80 -16.16
CA GLU A 88 -1.45 12.23 -15.29
C GLU A 88 -1.54 13.73 -15.00
N ALA A 89 -1.81 14.53 -16.03
CA ALA A 89 -2.05 15.95 -15.89
C ALA A 89 -3.25 16.22 -14.97
N LEU A 90 -4.35 15.47 -15.16
CA LEU A 90 -5.50 15.53 -14.27
C LEU A 90 -5.15 15.15 -12.83
N ALA A 91 -4.46 14.03 -12.61
CA ALA A 91 -4.10 13.58 -11.27
C ALA A 91 -3.18 14.61 -10.57
N THR A 92 -2.27 15.23 -11.31
CA THR A 92 -1.40 16.31 -10.80
C THR A 92 -2.21 17.53 -10.38
N ASP A 93 -3.15 17.97 -11.23
CA ASP A 93 -4.06 19.09 -10.94
C ASP A 93 -4.95 18.80 -9.72
N LEU A 94 -5.54 17.62 -9.63
CA LEU A 94 -6.39 17.21 -8.50
C LEU A 94 -5.60 17.16 -7.19
N ARG A 95 -4.36 16.63 -7.19
CA ARG A 95 -3.50 16.62 -6.00
C ARG A 95 -3.14 18.04 -5.55
N ARG A 96 -2.81 18.93 -6.49
CA ARG A 96 -2.51 20.34 -6.19
C ARG A 96 -3.72 21.05 -5.57
N ARG A 97 -4.94 20.65 -5.95
CA ARG A 97 -6.20 21.17 -5.39
C ARG A 97 -6.63 20.47 -4.08
N HIS A 98 -5.85 19.49 -3.62
CA HIS A 98 -6.14 18.64 -2.47
C HIS A 98 -7.49 17.92 -2.56
N ALA A 99 -7.85 17.43 -3.76
CA ALA A 99 -8.97 16.51 -3.91
C ALA A 99 -8.69 15.17 -3.21
N ASP A 100 -9.73 14.52 -2.69
CA ASP A 100 -9.61 13.22 -2.01
C ASP A 100 -9.56 12.08 -3.04
N VAL A 101 -8.37 11.87 -3.59
CA VAL A 101 -8.07 10.78 -4.53
C VAL A 101 -8.00 9.46 -3.75
N GLN A 102 -9.06 8.65 -3.81
CA GLN A 102 -9.17 7.37 -3.11
C GLN A 102 -8.34 6.26 -3.78
N VAL A 103 -8.32 6.23 -5.11
CA VAL A 103 -7.60 5.23 -5.91
C VAL A 103 -6.62 5.96 -6.82
N GLY A 104 -5.31 5.77 -6.59
CA GLY A 104 -4.28 6.14 -7.56
C GLY A 104 -4.42 5.35 -8.86
N LEU A 105 -3.75 5.78 -9.95
CA LEU A 105 -3.86 5.18 -11.29
C LEU A 105 -3.88 3.63 -11.26
N GLY A 106 -5.06 3.05 -11.47
CA GLY A 106 -5.33 1.62 -11.45
C GLY A 106 -5.84 1.10 -12.79
N ILE A 107 -5.89 -0.22 -12.93
CA ILE A 107 -6.48 -0.92 -14.08
C ILE A 107 -7.93 -1.29 -13.73
N THR A 108 -8.86 -0.99 -14.63
CA THR A 108 -10.30 -1.25 -14.50
C THR A 108 -10.85 -1.82 -15.81
N PRO A 109 -12.08 -2.37 -15.84
CA PRO A 109 -12.68 -2.85 -17.08
C PRO A 109 -12.82 -1.79 -18.18
N VAL A 110 -12.88 -0.49 -17.82
CA VAL A 110 -13.05 0.61 -18.78
C VAL A 110 -11.73 1.18 -19.28
N SER A 111 -10.65 1.11 -18.48
CA SER A 111 -9.33 1.61 -18.87
C SER A 111 -8.22 1.02 -18.00
N ASN A 112 -7.03 0.87 -18.58
CA ASN A 112 -5.80 0.49 -17.87
C ASN A 112 -5.25 1.60 -16.98
N ARG A 113 -5.87 2.78 -17.04
CA ARG A 113 -5.50 3.94 -16.22
C ARG A 113 -6.77 4.65 -15.78
N THR A 114 -7.17 4.37 -14.55
CA THR A 114 -8.33 4.98 -13.92
C THR A 114 -7.92 5.56 -12.57
N LEU A 115 -8.44 6.74 -12.26
CA LEU A 115 -8.27 7.45 -11.00
C LEU A 115 -9.66 7.58 -10.37
N GLU A 116 -9.80 7.32 -9.08
CA GLU A 116 -11.06 7.57 -8.36
C GLU A 116 -10.88 8.73 -7.39
N VAL A 117 -11.85 9.63 -7.40
CA VAL A 117 -11.98 10.72 -6.44
C VAL A 117 -13.29 10.53 -5.69
N ARG A 118 -13.25 10.66 -4.36
CA ARG A 118 -14.45 10.70 -3.54
C ARG A 118 -14.71 12.12 -3.08
N ASP A 119 -15.93 12.60 -3.25
CA ASP A 119 -16.31 13.92 -2.74
C ASP A 119 -16.74 13.86 -1.26
N LYS A 120 -17.05 15.03 -0.68
CA LYS A 120 -17.47 15.16 0.72
C LYS A 120 -18.78 14.40 1.03
N TRP A 121 -19.62 14.20 0.01
CA TRP A 121 -20.93 13.54 0.11
C TRP A 121 -20.85 12.03 -0.15
N GLY A 122 -19.64 11.51 -0.37
CA GLY A 122 -19.40 10.09 -0.57
C GLY A 122 -19.54 9.62 -2.02
N ASN A 123 -19.88 10.51 -2.97
CA ASN A 123 -19.94 10.15 -4.39
C ASN A 123 -18.54 9.79 -4.90
N VAL A 124 -18.45 8.75 -5.74
CA VAL A 124 -17.21 8.29 -6.36
C VAL A 124 -17.18 8.62 -7.84
N LEU A 125 -16.24 9.47 -8.20
CA LEU A 125 -15.99 9.92 -9.56
C LEU A 125 -14.77 9.19 -10.10
N ALA A 126 -14.98 8.34 -11.10
CA ALA A 126 -13.92 7.69 -11.84
C ALA A 126 -13.50 8.56 -13.04
N PHE A 127 -12.20 8.74 -13.22
CA PHE A 127 -11.61 9.35 -14.40
C PHE A 127 -10.79 8.28 -15.10
N ALA A 128 -11.18 7.91 -16.31
CA ALA A 128 -10.52 6.88 -17.11
C ALA A 128 -9.79 7.52 -18.28
N GLU A 129 -8.54 7.13 -18.53
CA GLU A 129 -7.83 7.62 -19.72
C GLU A 129 -8.58 7.15 -20.97
N ARG A 130 -9.01 8.10 -21.80
CA ARG A 130 -9.79 7.85 -23.01
C ARG A 130 -8.96 7.02 -23.96
N ALA A 131 -9.53 5.92 -24.45
CA ALA A 131 -8.88 5.09 -25.43
C ALA A 131 -8.89 5.78 -26.80
N ASP A 132 -8.04 6.81 -27.01
CA ASP A 132 -7.85 7.39 -28.34
C ASP A 132 -7.25 6.33 -29.25
N ARG A 133 -8.07 5.64 -30.03
CA ARG A 133 -7.65 4.54 -30.92
C ARG A 133 -6.54 4.97 -31.89
N ARG A 134 -6.44 6.25 -32.29
CA ARG A 134 -5.41 6.74 -33.21
C ARG A 134 -4.11 7.07 -32.50
N ARG A 135 -4.13 7.79 -31.37
CA ARG A 135 -2.92 8.00 -30.55
C ARG A 135 -2.46 6.71 -29.88
N LEU A 136 -3.37 5.82 -29.46
CA LEU A 136 -3.04 4.48 -28.99
C LEU A 136 -2.48 3.66 -30.13
N ASN A 137 -3.01 3.69 -31.35
CA ASN A 137 -2.38 2.99 -32.47
C ASN A 137 -1.01 3.58 -32.81
N ALA A 138 -0.84 4.89 -32.86
CA ALA A 138 0.46 5.52 -33.10
C ALA A 138 1.46 5.24 -31.97
N ARG A 139 1.06 5.36 -30.71
CA ARG A 139 1.86 4.98 -29.53
C ARG A 139 2.07 3.48 -29.45
N ARG A 140 1.15 2.64 -29.90
CA ARG A 140 1.24 1.17 -29.93
C ARG A 140 2.13 0.71 -31.07
N ILE A 141 2.12 1.38 -32.22
CA ILE A 141 3.05 1.18 -33.33
C ILE A 141 4.44 1.64 -32.89
N ALA A 142 4.59 2.83 -32.33
CA ALA A 142 5.86 3.32 -31.79
C ALA A 142 6.38 2.46 -30.62
N ARG A 143 5.48 2.01 -29.72
CA ARG A 143 5.83 1.06 -28.66
C ARG A 143 6.18 -0.30 -29.26
N ALA A 144 5.43 -0.83 -30.22
CA ALA A 144 5.71 -2.12 -30.87
C ALA A 144 7.03 -2.10 -31.67
N ALA A 145 7.42 -0.94 -32.20
CA ALA A 145 8.71 -0.75 -32.86
C ALA A 145 9.90 -0.87 -31.91
N VAL A 146 9.71 -0.60 -30.60
CA VAL A 146 10.75 -0.80 -29.58
C VAL A 146 10.49 -2.11 -28.83
N PRO A 147 11.38 -3.11 -28.92
CA PRO A 147 11.22 -4.38 -28.23
C PRO A 147 10.94 -4.17 -26.73
N ALA A 148 9.99 -4.93 -26.17
CA ALA A 148 9.63 -4.82 -24.74
C ALA A 148 10.83 -4.85 -23.78
N PRO A 149 11.89 -5.68 -24.01
CA PRO A 149 13.10 -5.64 -23.19
C PRO A 149 13.80 -4.28 -23.17
N VAL A 150 13.89 -3.60 -24.32
CA VAL A 150 14.53 -2.29 -24.46
C VAL A 150 13.73 -1.24 -23.70
N ARG A 151 12.40 -1.23 -23.87
CA ARG A 151 11.52 -0.29 -23.12
C ARG A 151 11.65 -0.46 -21.61
N ARG A 152 11.68 -1.71 -21.13
CA ARG A 152 11.88 -2.02 -19.70
C ARG A 152 13.23 -1.55 -19.21
N SER A 153 14.30 -1.79 -19.99
CA SER A 153 15.64 -1.33 -19.66
C SER A 153 15.70 0.20 -19.57
N TRP A 154 15.06 0.93 -20.48
CA TRP A 154 15.01 2.39 -20.43
C TRP A 154 14.20 2.91 -19.24
N ALA A 155 13.04 2.32 -18.97
CA ALA A 155 12.22 2.67 -17.81
C ALA A 155 12.98 2.42 -16.50
N GLN A 156 13.71 1.30 -16.41
CA GLN A 156 14.55 0.99 -15.27
C GLN A 156 15.70 1.99 -15.15
N ALA A 157 16.44 2.27 -16.23
CA ALA A 157 17.55 3.21 -16.20
C ALA A 157 17.12 4.63 -15.80
N ARG A 158 15.92 5.05 -16.19
CA ARG A 158 15.32 6.31 -15.73
C ARG A 158 15.02 6.27 -14.23
N ARG A 159 14.40 5.21 -13.73
CA ARG A 159 14.15 5.02 -12.29
C ARG A 159 15.44 5.02 -11.50
N ASP A 160 16.42 4.21 -11.89
CA ASP A 160 17.73 4.16 -11.25
C ASP A 160 18.37 5.56 -11.20
N ARG A 161 18.16 6.41 -12.22
CA ARG A 161 18.65 7.79 -12.22
C ARG A 161 17.92 8.67 -11.21
N GLU A 162 16.61 8.54 -11.07
CA GLU A 162 15.79 9.24 -10.07
C GLU A 162 16.12 8.77 -8.65
N ASP A 163 16.39 7.48 -8.47
CA ASP A 163 16.61 6.83 -7.18
C ASP A 163 18.04 7.07 -6.64
N ARG A 164 19.04 7.19 -7.52
CA ARG A 164 20.47 7.35 -7.16
C ARG A 164 20.79 8.41 -6.11
N PRO A 165 20.27 9.66 -6.17
CA PRO A 165 20.56 10.67 -5.16
C PRO A 165 20.11 10.23 -3.77
N HIS A 166 18.92 9.64 -3.69
CA HIS A 166 18.34 9.15 -2.44
C HIS A 166 19.08 7.93 -1.91
N GLN A 167 19.49 7.01 -2.77
CA GLN A 167 20.32 5.87 -2.39
C GLN A 167 21.68 6.33 -1.81
N ARG A 168 22.31 7.36 -2.39
CA ARG A 168 23.56 7.93 -1.85
C ARG A 168 23.35 8.62 -0.50
N GLU A 169 22.21 9.27 -0.32
CA GLU A 169 21.84 9.90 0.96
C GLU A 169 21.66 8.84 2.04
N LEU A 170 20.88 7.79 1.75
CA LEU A 170 20.69 6.68 2.67
C LEU A 170 22.01 5.99 3.00
N HIS A 171 22.88 5.75 2.01
CA HIS A 171 24.19 5.15 2.25
C HIS A 171 25.05 5.98 3.23
N ARG A 172 25.04 7.32 3.09
CA ARG A 172 25.72 8.21 4.05
C ARG A 172 25.08 8.12 5.44
N PHE A 173 23.75 8.06 5.51
CA PHE A 173 23.01 7.91 6.76
C PHE A 173 23.32 6.57 7.45
N CYS A 174 23.21 5.44 6.76
CA CYS A 174 23.51 4.11 7.31
C CYS A 174 24.94 4.03 7.87
N ARG A 175 25.93 4.59 7.18
CA ARG A 175 27.33 4.69 7.66
C ARG A 175 27.51 5.58 8.88
N SER A 176 26.60 6.53 9.11
CA SER A 176 26.62 7.39 10.29
C SER A 176 26.02 6.72 11.52
N LEU A 177 25.22 5.66 11.35
CA LEU A 177 24.66 4.90 12.45
C LEU A 177 25.76 4.30 13.32
N ARG A 178 25.48 4.17 14.61
CA ARG A 178 26.36 3.60 15.63
C ARG A 178 25.64 2.46 16.34
N GLY A 179 26.37 1.73 17.20
CA GLY A 179 25.81 0.63 18.01
C GLY A 179 25.64 -0.68 17.25
N SER A 180 24.77 -1.53 17.77
CA SER A 180 24.42 -2.85 17.21
C SER A 180 23.79 -2.77 15.82
N ASP A 181 23.58 -3.93 15.21
CA ASP A 181 22.87 -4.06 13.93
C ASP A 181 21.47 -3.41 14.01
N PRO A 182 21.10 -2.58 13.01
CA PRO A 182 19.89 -1.79 13.09
C PRO A 182 18.66 -2.62 12.75
N PHE A 183 17.53 -2.30 13.36
CA PHE A 183 16.21 -2.69 12.88
C PHE A 183 15.58 -1.49 12.18
N TYR A 184 15.23 -1.64 10.91
CA TYR A 184 14.58 -0.59 10.14
C TYR A 184 13.06 -0.72 10.20
N MET A 185 12.39 0.39 10.51
CA MET A 185 10.94 0.51 10.48
C MET A 185 10.55 1.52 9.39
N TYR A 186 10.00 1.00 8.29
CA TYR A 186 9.65 1.76 7.11
C TYR A 186 8.20 2.23 7.14
N PHE A 187 7.94 3.48 6.73
CA PHE A 187 6.60 4.05 6.61
C PHE A 187 6.50 5.21 5.63
N THR A 188 5.27 5.44 5.17
CA THR A 188 4.89 6.59 4.34
C THR A 188 4.06 7.59 5.15
N ARG A 189 3.77 8.73 4.52
CA ARG A 189 2.98 9.83 5.10
C ARG A 189 1.65 9.37 5.71
N GLY A 190 1.25 10.02 6.80
CA GLY A 190 -0.05 9.78 7.42
C GLY A 190 -0.13 8.56 8.34
N LEU A 191 1.00 7.92 8.65
CA LEU A 191 1.09 6.69 9.43
C LEU A 191 1.78 6.86 10.80
N LEU A 192 1.98 8.10 11.28
CA LEU A 192 2.68 8.35 12.55
C LEU A 192 2.03 7.66 13.76
N HIS A 193 0.71 7.49 13.77
CA HIS A 193 0.01 6.77 14.84
C HIS A 193 0.40 5.29 14.91
N TRP A 194 0.68 4.64 13.77
CA TRP A 194 1.19 3.26 13.75
C TRP A 194 2.64 3.20 14.22
N VAL A 195 3.50 4.05 13.64
CA VAL A 195 4.91 4.16 14.04
C VAL A 195 5.04 4.40 15.54
N TYR A 196 4.31 5.39 16.07
CA TYR A 196 4.39 5.76 17.48
C TYR A 196 3.93 4.62 18.39
N GLN A 197 2.90 3.86 18.02
CA GLN A 197 2.43 2.76 18.86
C GLN A 197 3.33 1.54 18.76
N ALA A 198 3.76 1.13 17.57
CA ALA A 198 4.63 -0.04 17.39
C ALA A 198 6.00 0.17 18.03
N GLN A 199 6.62 1.35 17.84
CA GLN A 199 7.96 1.61 18.37
C GLN A 199 8.03 1.61 19.91
N ARG A 200 6.90 1.84 20.62
CA ARG A 200 6.85 1.79 22.10
C ARG A 200 7.13 0.39 22.65
N HIS A 201 6.96 -0.63 21.84
CA HIS A 201 7.27 -2.03 22.17
C HIS A 201 8.71 -2.40 21.84
N VAL A 202 9.49 -1.48 21.27
CA VAL A 202 10.90 -1.68 20.95
C VAL A 202 11.75 -1.13 22.09
N PRO A 203 12.58 -1.96 22.75
CA PRO A 203 13.47 -1.51 23.83
C PRO A 203 14.38 -0.36 23.41
N ALA A 204 14.76 0.50 24.36
CA ALA A 204 15.60 1.68 24.08
C ALA A 204 17.01 1.30 23.58
N ASP A 205 17.53 0.15 24.01
CA ASP A 205 18.84 -0.40 23.65
C ASP A 205 18.86 -1.12 22.28
N VAL A 206 17.69 -1.44 21.72
CA VAL A 206 17.59 -1.90 20.33
C VAL A 206 17.82 -0.72 19.40
N ASN A 207 18.72 -0.89 18.42
CA ASN A 207 19.04 0.13 17.41
C ASN A 207 17.92 0.25 16.35
N LEU A 208 16.75 0.73 16.78
CA LEU A 208 15.62 0.97 15.90
C LEU A 208 15.83 2.25 15.09
N VAL A 209 15.74 2.14 13.77
CA VAL A 209 15.91 3.23 12.82
C VAL A 209 14.61 3.45 12.05
N LEU A 210 14.13 4.68 12.07
CA LEU A 210 12.92 5.09 11.36
C LEU A 210 13.24 5.51 9.93
N LEU A 211 12.58 4.90 8.96
CA LEU A 211 12.72 5.21 7.53
C LEU A 211 11.39 5.72 6.96
N GLY A 212 11.31 7.04 6.79
CA GLY A 212 10.20 7.70 6.13
C GLY A 212 10.35 7.72 4.61
N SER A 213 9.24 7.67 3.89
CA SER A 213 9.15 7.91 2.45
C SER A 213 8.15 9.04 2.15
N ASP A 214 8.68 10.11 1.56
CA ASP A 214 7.96 11.33 1.17
C ASP A 214 7.10 11.89 2.32
N LEU A 215 7.68 11.92 3.52
CA LEU A 215 7.04 12.50 4.70
C LEU A 215 7.00 14.04 4.57
N PRO A 216 5.86 14.69 4.85
CA PRO A 216 5.79 16.13 5.02
C PRO A 216 6.70 16.61 6.14
N ASP A 217 7.23 17.84 6.04
CA ASP A 217 8.16 18.38 7.05
C ASP A 217 7.53 18.37 8.46
N ALA A 218 6.23 18.64 8.59
CA ALA A 218 5.53 18.57 9.87
C ALA A 218 5.58 17.17 10.53
N GLU A 219 5.60 16.08 9.74
CA GLU A 219 5.74 14.72 10.31
C GLU A 219 7.20 14.43 10.69
N VAL A 220 8.16 14.89 9.89
CA VAL A 220 9.60 14.76 10.17
C VAL A 220 9.97 15.51 11.45
N ASP A 221 9.52 16.76 11.58
CA ASP A 221 9.80 17.60 12.74
C ASP A 221 9.15 17.02 13.99
N TRP A 222 7.92 16.50 13.86
CA TRP A 222 7.24 15.82 14.95
C TRP A 222 8.02 14.60 15.44
N LEU A 223 8.47 13.72 14.54
CA LEU A 223 9.25 12.54 14.90
C LEU A 223 10.54 12.92 15.62
N ARG A 224 11.29 13.90 15.11
CA ARG A 224 12.54 14.37 15.74
C ARG A 224 12.32 14.93 17.14
N ALA A 225 11.16 15.54 17.40
CA ALA A 225 10.84 16.12 18.69
C ALA A 225 10.26 15.11 19.69
N ASN A 226 9.63 14.02 19.23
CA ASN A 226 8.82 13.14 20.08
C ASN A 226 9.30 11.69 20.12
N VAL A 227 10.19 11.28 19.23
CA VAL A 227 10.69 9.90 19.12
C VAL A 227 12.21 9.92 19.09
N ASP A 228 12.82 9.41 20.16
CA ASP A 228 14.28 9.36 20.32
C ASP A 228 14.87 8.18 19.55
N ARG A 229 14.82 8.25 18.22
CA ARG A 229 15.32 7.23 17.30
C ARG A 229 15.99 7.89 16.08
N PRO A 230 17.05 7.30 15.51
CA PRO A 230 17.58 7.76 14.23
C PRO A 230 16.50 7.78 13.15
N LEU A 231 16.40 8.88 12.41
CA LEU A 231 15.38 9.09 11.37
C LEU A 231 16.04 9.49 10.05
N HIS A 232 15.65 8.81 8.97
CA HIS A 232 15.93 9.23 7.61
C HIS A 232 14.64 9.30 6.79
N ASN A 233 14.41 10.41 6.08
CA ASN A 233 13.26 10.60 5.21
C ASN A 233 13.71 10.61 3.75
N ILE A 234 13.38 9.56 3.01
CA ILE A 234 13.59 9.48 1.58
C ILE A 234 12.61 10.47 0.93
N ARG A 235 13.12 11.60 0.44
CA ARG A 235 12.28 12.67 -0.14
C ARG A 235 11.54 12.25 -1.41
N LEU A 236 11.99 11.20 -2.08
CA LEU A 236 11.25 10.55 -3.15
C LEU A 236 10.25 9.57 -2.55
N GLY A 237 8.98 9.65 -2.96
CA GLY A 237 8.00 8.63 -2.61
C GLY A 237 8.40 7.30 -3.22
N VAL A 238 8.89 6.40 -2.39
CA VAL A 238 9.26 5.02 -2.70
C VAL A 238 8.34 4.04 -1.98
N ASP A 239 8.41 2.77 -2.33
CA ASP A 239 7.73 1.68 -1.63
C ASP A 239 8.70 0.86 -0.77
N ASP A 240 8.16 -0.16 -0.10
CA ASP A 240 8.92 -1.13 0.68
C ASP A 240 9.93 -1.90 -0.18
N ASN A 241 9.56 -2.33 -1.38
CA ASN A 241 10.46 -2.98 -2.33
C ASN A 241 11.71 -2.15 -2.62
N THR A 242 11.54 -0.90 -3.02
CA THR A 242 12.65 0.00 -3.31
C THR A 242 13.48 0.26 -2.07
N THR A 243 12.83 0.35 -0.89
CA THR A 243 13.51 0.53 0.39
C THR A 243 14.37 -0.68 0.74
N TRP A 244 13.89 -1.90 0.52
CA TRP A 244 14.67 -3.13 0.68
C TRP A 244 15.91 -3.14 -0.23
N GLU A 245 15.77 -2.76 -1.50
CA GLU A 245 16.89 -2.66 -2.43
C GLU A 245 17.92 -1.62 -1.98
N PHE A 246 17.44 -0.48 -1.50
CA PHE A 246 18.29 0.55 -0.93
C PHE A 246 19.04 0.03 0.30
N LEU A 247 18.38 -0.67 1.21
CA LEU A 247 18.97 -1.20 2.43
C LEU A 247 20.02 -2.28 2.16
N PHE A 248 19.75 -3.22 1.26
CA PHE A 248 20.75 -4.22 0.82
C PHE A 248 21.97 -3.56 0.18
N SER A 249 21.78 -2.43 -0.51
CA SER A 249 22.89 -1.69 -1.11
C SER A 249 23.60 -0.75 -0.14
N ALA A 250 22.91 -0.23 0.88
CA ALA A 250 23.40 0.85 1.72
C ALA A 250 24.14 0.36 2.96
N ASN A 251 23.72 -0.78 3.52
CA ASN A 251 24.32 -1.35 4.72
C ASN A 251 25.61 -2.11 4.40
N ASP A 252 26.49 -2.21 5.39
CA ASP A 252 27.69 -3.03 5.41
C ASP A 252 27.65 -4.11 6.53
N ARG A 253 26.57 -4.11 7.30
CA ARG A 253 26.28 -5.02 8.41
C ARG A 253 24.91 -5.67 8.25
N ASN A 254 24.66 -6.72 9.03
CA ASN A 254 23.35 -7.36 9.09
C ASN A 254 22.32 -6.35 9.59
N PHE A 255 21.05 -6.56 9.26
CA PHE A 255 20.01 -5.66 9.71
C PHE A 255 18.65 -6.35 9.79
N GLY A 256 17.81 -5.81 10.65
CA GLY A 256 16.42 -6.21 10.80
C GLY A 256 15.46 -5.30 10.04
N TRP A 257 14.28 -5.84 9.78
CA TRP A 257 13.11 -5.12 9.32
C TRP A 257 11.96 -5.39 10.28
N LEU A 258 11.22 -4.33 10.60
CA LEU A 258 10.03 -4.38 11.43
C LEU A 258 8.94 -3.51 10.79
N ASP A 259 7.82 -4.12 10.44
CA ASP A 259 6.68 -3.38 9.93
C ASP A 259 6.02 -2.53 11.03
N ILE A 260 5.45 -1.38 10.63
CA ILE A 260 4.80 -0.45 11.56
C ILE A 260 3.51 -0.96 12.19
N ASP A 261 2.94 -2.03 11.64
CA ASP A 261 1.79 -2.77 12.14
C ASP A 261 2.19 -4.10 12.78
N CYS A 262 3.49 -4.26 13.10
CA CYS A 262 4.04 -5.36 13.89
C CYS A 262 4.44 -4.90 15.30
N PHE A 263 3.80 -5.47 16.31
CA PHE A 263 3.95 -5.18 17.74
C PHE A 263 4.71 -6.32 18.41
N VAL A 264 5.94 -6.06 18.87
CA VAL A 264 6.81 -7.04 19.52
C VAL A 264 6.63 -6.97 21.04
N LEU A 265 5.68 -7.74 21.57
CA LEU A 265 5.31 -7.73 22.99
C LEU A 265 6.35 -8.40 23.90
N ALA A 266 7.22 -9.23 23.31
CA ALA A 266 8.34 -9.89 23.97
C ALA A 266 9.70 -9.28 23.54
N PRO A 267 10.23 -8.29 24.27
CA PRO A 267 11.50 -7.61 23.98
C PRO A 267 12.70 -8.49 23.61
N GLN A 268 12.83 -9.66 24.23
CA GLN A 268 13.94 -10.59 23.98
C GLN A 268 14.03 -11.06 22.52
N LEU A 269 12.92 -11.02 21.78
CA LEU A 269 12.87 -11.40 20.37
C LEU A 269 13.82 -10.57 19.50
N PHE A 270 14.11 -9.30 19.84
CA PHE A 270 15.07 -8.50 19.07
C PHE A 270 16.49 -9.08 19.13
N THR A 271 16.94 -9.48 20.33
CA THR A 271 18.25 -10.10 20.53
C THR A 271 18.34 -11.45 19.84
N GLU A 272 17.28 -12.26 19.93
CA GLU A 272 17.22 -13.57 19.29
C GLU A 272 17.20 -13.46 17.76
N MET A 273 16.43 -12.50 17.22
CA MET A 273 16.40 -12.20 15.79
C MET A 273 17.75 -11.70 15.27
N ALA A 274 18.45 -10.89 16.04
CA ALA A 274 19.79 -10.39 15.67
C ALA A 274 20.89 -11.47 15.79
N THR A 275 20.63 -12.55 16.54
CA THR A 275 21.56 -13.69 16.65
C THR A 275 21.43 -14.59 15.41
N ILE A 276 22.18 -14.27 14.37
CA ILE A 276 22.14 -14.97 13.08
C ILE A 276 23.44 -15.73 12.83
N ALA A 277 23.33 -17.00 12.44
CA ALA A 277 24.48 -17.84 12.11
C ALA A 277 24.98 -17.58 10.67
N ASP A 278 26.25 -17.92 10.40
CA ASP A 278 26.87 -17.69 9.10
C ASP A 278 26.19 -18.46 7.95
N ASP A 279 25.59 -19.61 8.25
CA ASP A 279 24.84 -20.45 7.31
C ASP A 279 23.36 -20.04 7.16
N VAL A 280 22.91 -19.00 7.87
CA VAL A 280 21.53 -18.50 7.83
C VAL A 280 21.47 -17.23 6.98
N ALA A 281 20.60 -17.20 5.97
CA ALA A 281 20.36 -16.01 5.17
C ALA A 281 19.37 -15.04 5.82
N VAL A 282 18.34 -15.58 6.48
CA VAL A 282 17.27 -14.81 7.13
C VAL A 282 16.82 -15.50 8.41
N ASN A 283 16.79 -14.76 9.51
CA ASN A 283 16.00 -15.09 10.69
C ASN A 283 14.57 -14.54 10.50
N GLY A 284 13.56 -15.35 10.78
CA GLY A 284 12.15 -14.97 10.68
C GLY A 284 11.37 -15.45 11.89
N ILE A 285 10.36 -14.67 12.30
CA ILE A 285 9.42 -15.09 13.34
C ILE A 285 8.33 -15.99 12.78
N TRP A 286 7.72 -15.58 11.66
CA TRP A 286 6.73 -16.39 10.95
C TRP A 286 7.33 -16.94 9.69
N THR A 287 7.06 -18.23 9.46
CA THR A 287 7.49 -18.91 8.25
C THR A 287 6.39 -19.76 7.65
N TYR A 288 6.51 -20.06 6.36
CA TYR A 288 5.67 -21.02 5.68
C TYR A 288 6.54 -21.96 4.82
N PRO A 289 6.16 -23.24 4.68
CA PRO A 289 6.93 -24.21 3.92
C PRO A 289 6.76 -23.98 2.42
N VAL A 290 7.86 -24.05 1.68
CA VAL A 290 7.86 -23.86 0.21
C VAL A 290 8.34 -25.08 -0.54
N ALA A 291 9.35 -25.75 0.01
CA ALA A 291 9.88 -27.02 -0.47
C ALA A 291 10.44 -27.79 0.74
N ASP A 292 10.80 -29.05 0.55
CA ASP A 292 11.39 -29.86 1.60
C ASP A 292 12.63 -29.17 2.20
N GLY A 293 12.57 -28.89 3.51
CA GLY A 293 13.63 -28.22 4.25
C GLY A 293 13.75 -26.71 4.01
N LEU A 294 12.84 -26.09 3.24
CA LEU A 294 12.85 -24.65 2.96
C LEU A 294 11.61 -23.96 3.54
N PRO A 295 11.70 -23.44 4.79
CA PRO A 295 10.78 -22.42 5.27
C PRO A 295 11.14 -21.06 4.68
N ILE A 296 10.14 -20.26 4.31
CA ILE A 296 10.32 -18.87 3.90
C ILE A 296 9.83 -17.96 5.03
N ALA A 297 10.68 -17.04 5.45
CA ALA A 297 10.35 -16.01 6.44
C ALA A 297 9.47 -14.93 5.82
N CYS A 298 8.40 -14.58 6.53
CA CYS A 298 7.59 -13.41 6.24
C CYS A 298 8.38 -12.12 6.55
N THR A 299 8.06 -11.03 5.85
CA THR A 299 8.83 -9.77 5.92
C THR A 299 8.54 -8.94 7.17
N HIS A 300 7.38 -9.11 7.81
CA HIS A 300 6.90 -8.18 8.83
C HIS A 300 7.78 -8.07 10.08
N PHE A 301 8.53 -9.14 10.39
CA PHE A 301 9.62 -9.11 11.37
C PHE A 301 10.71 -10.10 10.95
N ALA A 302 11.73 -9.60 10.25
CA ALA A 302 12.80 -10.38 9.64
C ALA A 302 14.17 -9.79 9.96
N PHE A 303 15.21 -10.62 9.98
CA PHE A 303 16.59 -10.18 10.15
C PHE A 303 17.50 -10.85 9.11
N VAL A 304 18.25 -10.04 8.37
CA VAL A 304 18.96 -10.45 7.15
C VAL A 304 20.46 -10.54 7.40
N ASN A 305 21.05 -11.66 6.99
CA ASN A 305 22.50 -11.83 6.91
C ASN A 305 23.03 -11.22 5.60
N LEU A 306 23.68 -10.06 5.71
CA LEU A 306 24.20 -9.35 4.55
C LEU A 306 25.45 -10.04 3.97
N GLN A 307 26.19 -10.81 4.78
CA GLN A 307 27.32 -11.59 4.26
C GLN A 307 26.85 -12.69 3.32
N ALA A 308 25.73 -13.35 3.62
CA ALA A 308 25.08 -14.31 2.72
C ALA A 308 24.66 -13.63 1.41
N ALA A 309 24.00 -12.47 1.49
CA ALA A 309 23.62 -11.69 0.30
C ALA A 309 24.83 -11.32 -0.58
N HIS A 310 25.94 -10.85 0.02
CA HIS A 310 27.17 -10.55 -0.70
C HIS A 310 27.82 -11.80 -1.30
N ALA A 311 27.77 -12.95 -0.61
CA ALA A 311 28.27 -14.21 -1.14
C ALA A 311 27.49 -14.66 -2.37
N LEU A 312 26.15 -14.57 -2.33
CA LEU A 312 25.29 -14.84 -3.48
C LEU A 312 25.61 -13.89 -4.64
N GLN A 313 25.85 -12.61 -4.37
CA GLN A 313 26.24 -11.64 -5.40
C GLN A 313 27.59 -12.01 -6.05
N ARG A 314 28.61 -12.36 -5.26
CA ARG A 314 29.91 -12.81 -5.79
C ARG A 314 29.80 -14.11 -6.59
N GLY A 315 28.96 -15.05 -6.14
CA GLY A 315 28.62 -16.27 -6.88
C GLY A 315 27.73 -16.04 -8.10
N GLY A 316 27.22 -14.81 -8.29
CA GLY A 316 26.26 -14.42 -9.32
C GLY A 316 24.90 -15.13 -9.21
N ALA A 317 24.54 -15.58 -8.02
CA ALA A 317 23.22 -16.07 -7.65
C ALA A 317 22.39 -14.98 -6.93
N ALA A 318 22.76 -13.70 -7.08
CA ALA A 318 22.00 -12.62 -6.46
C ALA A 318 20.59 -12.47 -7.03
N MET A 319 19.65 -12.40 -6.10
CA MET A 319 18.28 -11.93 -6.32
C MET A 319 18.11 -10.63 -5.55
N SER A 320 17.47 -9.66 -6.18
CA SER A 320 17.11 -8.42 -5.53
C SER A 320 16.01 -8.69 -4.50
N PRO A 321 15.99 -8.02 -3.35
CA PRO A 321 14.98 -8.23 -2.29
C PRO A 321 13.64 -7.57 -2.63
N THR A 322 13.03 -7.92 -3.77
CA THR A 322 11.79 -7.30 -4.29
C THR A 322 10.86 -8.35 -4.88
N ASN A 323 9.62 -7.96 -5.20
CA ASN A 323 8.69 -8.78 -5.96
C ASN A 323 9.22 -9.16 -7.36
N TYR A 324 8.94 -10.38 -7.79
CA TYR A 324 9.20 -10.83 -9.17
C TYR A 324 7.97 -11.41 -9.83
N ASP A 325 7.80 -11.11 -11.12
CA ASP A 325 6.81 -11.74 -11.97
C ASP A 325 7.36 -11.94 -13.39
N TRP A 326 6.53 -12.46 -14.29
CA TRP A 326 6.97 -12.76 -15.66
C TRP A 326 6.88 -11.58 -16.62
N ASN A 327 6.13 -10.53 -16.24
CA ASN A 327 5.75 -9.44 -17.14
C ASN A 327 6.37 -8.09 -16.79
N GLY A 328 6.93 -7.95 -15.60
CA GLY A 328 7.35 -6.68 -15.01
C GLY A 328 6.15 -5.84 -14.59
N SER A 329 5.10 -6.49 -14.07
CA SER A 329 3.83 -5.83 -13.76
C SER A 329 4.02 -4.74 -12.73
N ASN A 330 3.28 -3.64 -12.89
CA ASN A 330 3.20 -2.62 -11.86
C ASN A 330 2.14 -3.06 -10.85
N ILE A 331 2.49 -3.12 -9.57
CA ILE A 331 1.54 -3.37 -8.48
C ILE A 331 1.06 -2.01 -7.98
N SER A 332 0.33 -1.27 -8.83
CA SER A 332 0.04 0.15 -8.58
C SER A 332 -0.75 0.35 -7.30
N LEU A 333 -1.42 -0.71 -6.86
CA LEU A 333 -2.19 -0.81 -5.64
C LEU A 333 -1.36 -0.60 -4.37
N MET A 334 -0.09 -1.05 -4.33
CA MET A 334 0.80 -0.81 -3.19
C MET A 334 1.37 0.61 -3.25
N HIS A 335 2.01 0.94 -4.37
CA HIS A 335 2.53 2.28 -4.65
C HIS A 335 2.67 2.48 -6.17
N PRO A 336 2.50 3.70 -6.71
CA PRO A 336 2.59 3.92 -8.16
C PRO A 336 3.95 3.53 -8.78
N ARG A 337 5.01 3.46 -7.96
CA ARG A 337 6.36 3.02 -8.36
C ARG A 337 6.64 1.54 -8.07
N THR A 338 5.70 0.78 -7.50
CA THR A 338 5.90 -0.65 -7.26
C THR A 338 5.88 -1.42 -8.57
N HIS A 339 6.99 -2.05 -8.90
CA HIS A 339 7.11 -2.88 -10.09
C HIS A 339 7.78 -4.18 -9.74
N CYS A 340 7.18 -5.28 -10.19
CA CYS A 340 7.85 -6.56 -10.18
C CYS A 340 9.06 -6.52 -11.11
N ARG A 341 10.16 -7.13 -10.66
CA ARG A 341 11.29 -7.45 -11.54
C ARG A 341 10.96 -8.69 -12.38
N VAL A 342 11.56 -8.77 -13.56
CA VAL A 342 11.49 -9.98 -14.39
C VAL A 342 12.74 -10.81 -14.16
N PRO A 343 12.64 -12.07 -13.70
CA PRO A 343 13.81 -12.92 -13.50
C PRO A 343 14.55 -13.11 -14.83
N SER A 344 15.86 -12.86 -14.82
CA SER A 344 16.76 -13.15 -15.95
C SER A 344 16.86 -14.68 -16.20
N PRO A 345 17.32 -15.14 -17.37
CA PRO A 345 17.48 -16.58 -17.63
C PRO A 345 18.36 -17.29 -16.60
N ARG A 346 19.39 -16.60 -16.08
CA ARG A 346 20.25 -17.13 -15.02
C ARG A 346 19.48 -17.30 -13.71
N GLN A 347 18.75 -16.27 -13.29
CA GLN A 347 17.94 -16.29 -12.07
C GLN A 347 16.82 -17.34 -12.14
N ARG A 348 16.21 -17.56 -13.31
CA ARG A 348 15.23 -18.64 -13.51
C ARG A 348 15.84 -20.01 -13.25
N ARG A 349 17.03 -20.28 -13.81
CA ARG A 349 17.75 -21.53 -13.55
C ARG A 349 18.09 -21.69 -12.08
N GLU A 350 18.42 -20.60 -11.40
CA GLU A 350 18.70 -20.61 -9.96
C GLU A 350 17.47 -21.04 -9.15
N LEU A 351 16.33 -20.38 -9.39
CA LEU A 351 15.07 -20.71 -8.71
C LEU A 351 14.60 -22.15 -9.02
N LEU A 352 14.80 -22.64 -10.24
CA LEU A 352 14.45 -24.00 -10.66
C LEU A 352 15.30 -25.11 -10.02
N LYS A 353 16.38 -24.76 -9.30
CA LYS A 353 17.11 -25.75 -8.48
C LYS A 353 16.29 -26.22 -7.27
N VAL A 354 15.29 -25.42 -6.87
CA VAL A 354 14.53 -25.61 -5.64
C VAL A 354 13.03 -25.74 -5.95
N LEU A 355 12.52 -24.87 -6.83
CA LEU A 355 11.10 -24.77 -7.11
C LEU A 355 10.70 -25.61 -8.32
N PRO A 356 9.50 -26.22 -8.30
CA PRO A 356 9.00 -26.96 -9.45
C PRO A 356 8.73 -26.01 -10.64
N PRO A 357 8.91 -26.49 -11.88
CA PRO A 357 8.50 -25.75 -13.06
C PRO A 357 6.98 -25.78 -13.27
N ASP A 358 6.44 -24.71 -13.84
CA ASP A 358 5.08 -24.64 -14.38
C ASP A 358 4.99 -25.26 -15.79
N ALA A 359 3.80 -25.23 -16.40
CA ALA A 359 3.56 -25.73 -17.75
C ALA A 359 4.41 -25.05 -18.85
N HIS A 360 5.05 -23.93 -18.55
CA HIS A 360 5.93 -23.18 -19.45
C HIS A 360 7.41 -23.30 -19.06
N GLY A 361 7.77 -24.19 -18.12
CA GLY A 361 9.13 -24.38 -17.64
C GLY A 361 9.66 -23.24 -16.76
N ARG A 362 8.77 -22.42 -16.17
CA ARG A 362 9.12 -21.31 -15.26
C ARG A 362 8.98 -21.78 -13.81
N PRO A 363 9.83 -21.35 -12.87
CA PRO A 363 9.68 -21.74 -11.47
C PRO A 363 8.36 -21.21 -10.90
N CYS A 364 7.55 -22.08 -10.30
CA CYS A 364 6.29 -21.68 -9.66
C CYS A 364 6.58 -20.81 -8.42
N PRO A 365 5.99 -19.61 -8.29
CA PRO A 365 6.02 -18.91 -7.03
C PRO A 365 5.36 -19.77 -5.93
N PRO A 366 5.89 -19.74 -4.69
CA PRO A 366 5.33 -20.51 -3.60
C PRO A 366 3.90 -20.09 -3.22
N GLY A 367 3.17 -20.96 -2.52
CA GLY A 367 1.83 -20.67 -2.00
C GLY A 367 0.75 -20.45 -3.07
N GLY A 368 1.02 -20.84 -4.33
CA GLY A 368 0.10 -20.58 -5.46
C GLY A 368 0.00 -19.11 -5.87
N SER A 369 0.91 -18.26 -5.38
CA SER A 369 0.93 -16.83 -5.69
C SER A 369 1.19 -16.57 -7.19
N PRO A 370 0.58 -15.54 -7.80
CA PRO A 370 0.88 -15.15 -9.19
C PRO A 370 2.26 -14.49 -9.35
N PHE A 371 2.94 -14.14 -8.26
CA PHE A 371 4.27 -13.51 -8.24
C PHE A 371 5.09 -13.97 -7.03
N PHE A 372 6.40 -13.82 -7.09
CA PHE A 372 7.26 -13.99 -5.91
C PHE A 372 7.13 -12.75 -5.04
N ASP A 373 6.74 -12.93 -3.78
CA ASP A 373 6.64 -11.81 -2.85
C ASP A 373 8.04 -11.28 -2.44
N THR A 374 8.06 -10.16 -1.73
CA THR A 374 9.26 -9.53 -1.19
C THR A 374 10.09 -10.56 -0.41
N LEU A 375 11.41 -10.57 -0.66
CA LEU A 375 12.39 -11.55 -0.17
C LEU A 375 12.20 -13.02 -0.57
N VAL A 376 11.07 -13.46 -1.12
CA VAL A 376 10.84 -14.89 -1.43
C VAL A 376 11.89 -15.41 -2.41
N ALA A 377 12.09 -14.70 -3.52
CA ALA A 377 13.05 -15.12 -4.54
C ALA A 377 14.50 -15.07 -4.01
N TYR A 378 14.81 -14.14 -3.10
CA TYR A 378 16.10 -14.08 -2.41
C TYR A 378 16.33 -15.30 -1.52
N GLN A 379 15.36 -15.65 -0.66
CA GLN A 379 15.46 -16.79 0.25
C GLN A 379 15.55 -18.13 -0.49
N VAL A 380 14.78 -18.31 -1.57
CA VAL A 380 14.87 -19.51 -2.44
C VAL A 380 16.26 -19.61 -3.07
N SER A 381 16.79 -18.49 -3.58
CA SER A 381 18.13 -18.45 -4.16
C SER A 381 19.22 -18.68 -3.11
N ALA A 382 19.04 -18.20 -1.88
CA ALA A 382 19.94 -18.44 -0.77
C ALA A 382 20.00 -19.94 -0.43
N TYR A 383 18.83 -20.58 -0.35
CA TYR A 383 18.71 -22.03 -0.13
C TYR A 383 19.37 -22.86 -1.22
N ALA A 384 19.17 -22.49 -2.48
CA ALA A 384 19.84 -23.13 -3.62
C ALA A 384 21.38 -23.07 -3.55
N ASN A 385 21.94 -22.20 -2.71
CA ASN A 385 23.37 -22.01 -2.49
C ASN A 385 23.81 -22.36 -1.05
N GLY A 386 23.01 -23.15 -0.32
CA GLY A 386 23.40 -23.72 0.98
C GLY A 386 23.13 -22.83 2.20
N TYR A 387 22.47 -21.69 2.03
CA TYR A 387 22.02 -20.86 3.15
C TYR A 387 20.59 -21.19 3.54
N ARG A 388 20.32 -21.39 4.83
CA ARG A 388 18.97 -21.68 5.32
C ARG A 388 18.23 -20.43 5.79
N THR A 389 16.91 -20.53 5.85
CA THR A 389 16.08 -19.63 6.64
C THR A 389 15.91 -20.25 8.03
N HIS A 390 16.05 -19.44 9.07
CA HIS A 390 15.93 -19.90 10.45
C HIS A 390 14.65 -19.32 11.10
N PRO A 391 13.67 -20.18 11.43
CA PRO A 391 12.52 -19.79 12.22
C PRO A 391 12.95 -19.60 13.69
N VAL A 392 13.14 -18.35 14.13
CA VAL A 392 13.50 -18.02 15.53
C VAL A 392 12.39 -18.44 16.49
N ARG A 393 11.15 -18.42 15.99
CA ARG A 393 10.02 -19.13 16.60
C ARG A 393 9.42 -20.07 15.56
N PRO A 394 8.92 -21.25 15.95
CA PRO A 394 8.22 -22.15 15.04
C PRO A 394 6.77 -21.68 14.81
N LEU A 395 6.55 -20.37 14.59
CA LEU A 395 5.22 -19.85 14.30
C LEU A 395 4.94 -20.04 12.82
N ALA A 396 3.92 -20.84 12.53
CA ALA A 396 3.41 -20.96 11.17
C ALA A 396 2.71 -19.66 10.77
N HIS A 397 3.04 -19.15 9.59
CA HIS A 397 2.25 -18.12 8.94
C HIS A 397 0.84 -18.67 8.68
N ARG A 398 -0.19 -18.04 9.26
CA ARG A 398 -1.55 -18.62 9.29
C ARG A 398 -2.36 -18.37 8.01
N THR A 399 -1.79 -17.76 6.98
CA THR A 399 -2.56 -17.09 5.91
C THR A 399 -2.25 -17.49 4.48
N GLU A 400 -1.71 -18.70 4.28
CA GLU A 400 -1.71 -19.32 2.94
C GLU A 400 -3.07 -19.92 2.54
N ASP A 401 -4.02 -20.08 3.47
CA ASP A 401 -5.45 -20.22 3.13
C ASP A 401 -5.96 -18.83 2.68
N SER A 402 -5.47 -18.45 1.50
CA SER A 402 -5.77 -17.29 0.66
C SER A 402 -7.02 -16.53 1.07
N LEU A 403 -6.90 -15.20 1.26
CA LEU A 403 -7.80 -14.09 0.83
C LEU A 403 -9.29 -14.41 0.52
N GLY A 404 -9.85 -15.39 1.21
CA GLY A 404 -10.89 -16.25 0.71
C GLY A 404 -11.56 -16.91 1.89
N GLU A 405 -12.81 -17.26 1.68
CA GLU A 405 -13.68 -17.80 2.71
C GLU A 405 -13.00 -19.03 3.33
N THR A 406 -12.83 -19.01 4.66
CA THR A 406 -12.50 -20.25 5.39
C THR A 406 -13.54 -21.31 5.05
N ALA A 407 -13.24 -22.59 5.31
CA ALA A 407 -14.20 -23.69 5.12
C ALA A 407 -15.58 -23.47 5.79
N ASN A 408 -15.70 -22.48 6.70
CA ASN A 408 -16.93 -22.07 7.37
C ASN A 408 -17.54 -20.76 6.82
N GLY A 409 -17.11 -20.24 5.67
CA GLY A 409 -17.60 -18.99 5.07
C GLY A 409 -17.15 -17.71 5.81
N LYS A 410 -16.36 -17.82 6.89
CA LYS A 410 -15.85 -16.67 7.63
C LYS A 410 -14.62 -16.12 6.92
N ARG A 411 -14.68 -14.86 6.48
CA ARG A 411 -13.53 -14.13 5.93
C ARG A 411 -12.66 -13.66 7.07
N VAL A 412 -11.38 -14.02 7.05
CA VAL A 412 -10.44 -13.72 8.14
C VAL A 412 -9.50 -12.61 7.68
N TRP A 413 -9.34 -11.60 8.53
CA TRP A 413 -8.35 -10.54 8.34
C TRP A 413 -6.94 -11.15 8.38
N GLN A 414 -6.10 -10.84 7.38
CA GLN A 414 -4.75 -11.41 7.27
C GLN A 414 -3.87 -10.95 8.44
N GLN A 415 -3.58 -11.87 9.36
CA GLN A 415 -2.91 -11.57 10.62
C GLN A 415 -2.05 -12.72 11.09
N ASP A 416 -0.83 -12.39 11.51
CA ASP A 416 0.07 -13.31 12.17
C ASP A 416 0.22 -12.91 13.63
N MET A 417 -0.12 -13.80 14.55
CA MET A 417 -0.25 -13.44 15.95
C MET A 417 0.23 -14.56 16.87
N SER A 418 0.92 -14.16 17.93
CA SER A 418 1.17 -14.93 19.13
C SER A 418 1.08 -14.00 20.35
N PRO A 419 1.08 -14.53 21.58
CA PRO A 419 1.21 -13.69 22.77
C PRO A 419 2.50 -12.87 22.85
N GLU A 420 3.55 -13.24 22.10
CA GLU A 420 4.85 -12.56 22.10
C GLU A 420 4.96 -11.48 21.02
N VAL A 421 4.22 -11.63 19.91
CA VAL A 421 4.35 -10.74 18.75
C VAL A 421 3.10 -10.77 17.89
N VAL A 422 2.66 -9.60 17.45
CA VAL A 422 1.39 -9.40 16.75
C VAL A 422 1.62 -8.58 15.49
N HIS A 423 1.33 -9.14 14.33
CA HIS A 423 1.26 -8.42 13.08
C HIS A 423 -0.20 -8.30 12.65
N VAL A 424 -0.70 -7.06 12.68
CA VAL A 424 -2.11 -6.72 12.43
C VAL A 424 -2.45 -6.76 10.94
N GLY A 425 -1.43 -6.61 10.06
CA GLY A 425 -1.53 -6.79 8.62
C GLY A 425 -2.41 -5.77 7.90
N GLY A 426 -2.02 -5.40 6.69
CA GLY A 426 -2.85 -4.63 5.77
C GLY A 426 -2.98 -3.13 6.05
N VAL A 427 -2.26 -2.64 7.07
CA VAL A 427 -2.34 -1.25 7.51
C VAL A 427 -1.27 -0.38 6.82
N SER A 428 -0.08 -0.94 6.65
CA SER A 428 1.12 -0.19 6.27
C SER A 428 1.07 0.35 4.83
N TYR A 429 0.54 -0.42 3.87
CA TYR A 429 0.45 0.00 2.44
C TYR A 429 -0.77 -0.51 1.68
N TYR A 430 -1.59 -1.35 2.32
CA TYR A 430 -2.64 -2.13 1.65
C TYR A 430 -4.03 -1.53 1.78
N GLN A 431 -4.18 -0.22 2.03
CA GLN A 431 -5.50 0.44 2.06
C GLN A 431 -6.36 0.14 0.82
N ARG A 432 -5.73 -0.30 -0.28
CA ARG A 432 -6.34 -0.65 -1.57
C ARG A 432 -6.72 -2.13 -1.74
N TYR A 433 -6.38 -3.01 -0.79
CA TYR A 433 -6.44 -4.47 -0.96
C TYR A 433 -7.73 -5.13 -0.45
N PHE A 434 -8.65 -4.38 0.17
CA PHE A 434 -9.77 -5.01 0.88
C PHE A 434 -11.08 -4.94 0.08
N HIS A 435 -11.28 -5.98 -0.72
CA HIS A 435 -12.45 -6.23 -1.56
C HIS A 435 -13.68 -6.72 -0.77
N SER A 436 -13.78 -6.43 0.53
CA SER A 436 -15.03 -6.61 1.26
C SER A 436 -15.29 -5.44 2.21
N PRO A 437 -16.54 -4.95 2.29
CA PRO A 437 -16.95 -3.92 3.24
C PRO A 437 -16.63 -4.30 4.69
N ALA A 438 -16.72 -5.59 5.05
CA ALA A 438 -16.42 -6.06 6.39
C ALA A 438 -14.93 -5.90 6.76
N LEU A 439 -14.03 -6.27 5.86
CA LEU A 439 -12.59 -6.06 6.07
C LEU A 439 -12.29 -4.56 6.14
N ARG A 440 -12.84 -3.76 5.22
CA ARG A 440 -12.66 -2.30 5.25
C ARG A 440 -13.10 -1.68 6.58
N ALA A 441 -14.23 -2.12 7.11
CA ALA A 441 -14.73 -1.68 8.41
C ALA A 441 -13.76 -2.02 9.54
N MET A 442 -13.19 -3.25 9.53
CA MET A 442 -12.18 -3.68 10.51
C MET A 442 -10.89 -2.83 10.42
N TYR A 443 -10.43 -2.50 9.22
CA TYR A 443 -9.28 -1.61 9.03
C TYR A 443 -9.51 -0.21 9.58
N LEU A 444 -10.64 0.40 9.24
CA LEU A 444 -11.01 1.70 9.76
C LEU A 444 -11.13 1.67 11.29
N ALA A 445 -11.61 0.56 11.85
CA ALA A 445 -11.73 0.38 13.28
C ALA A 445 -10.36 0.30 13.96
N ALA A 446 -9.42 -0.44 13.39
CA ALA A 446 -8.05 -0.53 13.88
C ALA A 446 -7.33 0.83 13.78
N GLU A 447 -7.46 1.50 12.65
CA GLU A 447 -6.89 2.83 12.44
C GLU A 447 -7.45 3.86 13.43
N TYR A 448 -8.76 3.83 13.66
CA TYR A 448 -9.42 4.65 14.67
C TYR A 448 -8.89 4.36 16.08
N ALA A 449 -8.79 3.07 16.45
CA ALA A 449 -8.32 2.66 17.77
C ALA A 449 -6.91 3.20 18.06
N MET A 450 -6.03 3.15 17.06
CA MET A 450 -4.65 3.61 17.17
C MET A 450 -4.50 5.12 17.17
N LEU A 451 -5.34 5.83 16.39
CA LEU A 451 -5.23 7.26 16.20
C LEU A 451 -5.95 8.09 17.27
N ARG A 452 -7.12 7.64 17.75
CA ARG A 452 -8.04 8.47 18.58
C ARG A 452 -7.39 9.06 19.83
N GLY A 453 -6.50 8.32 20.49
CA GLY A 453 -5.83 8.76 21.72
C GLY A 453 -4.57 9.59 21.47
N LEU A 454 -4.15 9.75 20.21
CA LEU A 454 -2.93 10.44 19.81
C LEU A 454 -3.19 11.70 19.00
N VAL A 455 -4.40 11.91 18.49
CA VAL A 455 -4.71 12.95 17.51
C VAL A 455 -4.28 14.35 17.95
N ASP A 456 -4.50 14.70 19.22
CA ASP A 456 -4.14 16.02 19.78
C ASP A 456 -2.63 16.20 19.99
N ARG A 457 -1.88 15.10 19.95
CA ARG A 457 -0.42 15.10 20.08
C ARG A 457 0.28 15.06 18.74
N LEU A 458 -0.42 14.70 17.65
CA LEU A 458 0.13 14.56 16.30
C LEU A 458 -0.01 15.87 15.50
N PRO A 459 0.64 15.99 14.32
CA PRO A 459 0.44 17.15 13.44
C PRO A 459 -1.04 17.35 13.10
N ALA A 460 -1.47 18.61 12.90
CA ALA A 460 -2.89 18.97 12.70
C ALA A 460 -3.58 18.21 11.56
N SER A 461 -2.84 17.74 10.55
CA SER A 461 -3.35 16.90 9.46
C SER A 461 -4.00 15.60 9.94
N TYR A 462 -3.61 15.10 11.12
CA TYR A 462 -4.17 13.89 11.73
C TYR A 462 -5.58 14.09 12.29
N GLY A 463 -5.96 15.32 12.68
CA GLY A 463 -7.34 15.65 13.03
C GLY A 463 -8.29 15.43 11.86
N GLY A 464 -7.90 15.93 10.68
CA GLY A 464 -8.65 15.67 9.44
C GLY A 464 -8.65 14.20 9.02
N ARG A 465 -7.60 13.45 9.35
CA ARG A 465 -7.55 12.00 9.12
C ARG A 465 -8.53 11.25 10.02
N LEU A 466 -8.54 11.55 11.33
CA LEU A 466 -9.47 10.96 12.28
C LEU A 466 -10.93 11.20 11.85
N ALA A 467 -11.25 12.43 11.43
CA ALA A 467 -12.57 12.77 10.91
C ALA A 467 -12.96 11.89 9.70
N ARG A 468 -12.06 11.70 8.72
CA ARG A 468 -12.32 10.80 7.57
C ARG A 468 -12.52 9.35 7.99
N ILE A 469 -11.73 8.85 8.95
CA ILE A 469 -11.89 7.49 9.47
C ILE A 469 -13.26 7.35 10.15
N THR A 470 -13.66 8.33 10.96
CA THR A 470 -14.97 8.35 11.62
C THR A 470 -16.13 8.37 10.61
N THR A 471 -16.04 9.18 9.54
CA THR A 471 -17.01 9.16 8.44
C THR A 471 -17.05 7.78 7.77
N GLY A 472 -15.88 7.18 7.51
CA GLY A 472 -15.79 5.82 6.95
C GLY A 472 -16.43 4.76 7.85
N LEU A 473 -16.21 4.84 9.16
CA LEU A 473 -16.86 3.94 10.12
C LEU A 473 -18.39 4.08 10.09
N ALA A 474 -18.90 5.32 10.03
CA ALA A 474 -20.33 5.60 9.93
C ALA A 474 -20.95 5.01 8.65
N HIS A 475 -20.24 5.08 7.51
CA HIS A 475 -20.65 4.43 6.26
C HIS A 475 -20.81 2.91 6.41
N HIS A 476 -19.97 2.29 7.25
CA HIS A 476 -20.07 0.87 7.62
C HIS A 476 -20.99 0.61 8.82
N ARG A 477 -21.80 1.59 9.24
CA ARG A 477 -22.72 1.51 10.39
C ARG A 477 -22.02 1.17 11.72
N LEU A 478 -20.74 1.54 11.85
CA LEU A 478 -19.97 1.37 13.08
C LEU A 478 -19.85 2.71 13.80
N ARG A 479 -20.21 2.74 15.09
CA ARG A 479 -19.93 3.88 15.94
C ARG A 479 -18.47 3.84 16.40
N PRO A 480 -17.84 4.99 16.67
CA PRO A 480 -16.45 5.02 17.14
C PRO A 480 -16.20 4.25 18.44
N SER A 481 -17.19 4.15 19.34
CA SER A 481 -17.12 3.30 20.54
C SER A 481 -17.03 1.81 20.21
N ASP A 482 -17.82 1.39 19.21
CA ASP A 482 -17.95 -0.01 18.81
C ASP A 482 -16.73 -0.46 18.00
N ALA A 483 -16.07 0.47 17.29
CA ALA A 483 -14.85 0.21 16.52
C ALA A 483 -13.74 -0.39 17.39
N VAL A 484 -13.49 0.15 18.58
CA VAL A 484 -12.42 -0.39 19.44
C VAL A 484 -12.82 -1.72 20.07
N ALA A 485 -14.08 -1.87 20.48
CA ALA A 485 -14.58 -3.15 20.96
C ALA A 485 -14.52 -4.23 19.88
N LEU A 486 -14.78 -3.87 18.62
CA LEU A 486 -14.70 -4.76 17.46
C LEU A 486 -13.27 -5.30 17.28
N VAL A 487 -12.26 -4.42 17.27
CA VAL A 487 -10.87 -4.85 17.08
C VAL A 487 -10.39 -5.64 18.30
N HIS A 488 -10.72 -5.21 19.51
CA HIS A 488 -10.36 -5.95 20.72
C HIS A 488 -10.99 -7.35 20.71
N HIS A 489 -12.30 -7.47 20.44
CA HIS A 489 -12.98 -8.75 20.31
C HIS A 489 -12.35 -9.63 19.23
N HIS A 490 -11.98 -9.05 18.10
CA HIS A 490 -11.29 -9.79 17.04
C HIS A 490 -9.95 -10.35 17.55
N LEU A 491 -9.12 -9.52 18.19
CA LEU A 491 -7.84 -9.96 18.74
C LEU A 491 -8.02 -11.06 19.80
N THR A 492 -8.98 -10.93 20.70
CA THR A 492 -9.15 -11.87 21.82
C THR A 492 -9.95 -13.11 21.46
N GLU A 493 -11.17 -12.94 20.96
CA GLU A 493 -12.12 -14.04 20.74
C GLU A 493 -11.87 -14.76 19.41
N ASP A 494 -11.63 -14.01 18.32
CA ASP A 494 -11.43 -14.64 17.00
C ASP A 494 -10.00 -15.18 16.83
N ARG A 495 -9.00 -14.49 17.42
CA ARG A 495 -7.57 -14.81 17.24
C ARG A 495 -6.91 -15.44 18.47
N GLY A 496 -7.57 -15.42 19.63
CA GLY A 496 -7.08 -16.06 20.85
C GLY A 496 -5.94 -15.32 21.54
N LEU A 497 -5.76 -14.02 21.25
CA LEU A 497 -4.75 -13.21 21.93
C LEU A 497 -5.21 -12.92 23.37
N PRO A 498 -4.34 -13.03 24.39
CA PRO A 498 -4.70 -12.64 25.75
C PRO A 498 -5.17 -11.18 25.81
N GLY A 499 -6.21 -10.88 26.60
CA GLY A 499 -6.75 -9.52 26.76
C GLY A 499 -5.69 -8.44 27.01
N PRO A 500 -4.75 -8.64 27.97
CA PRO A 500 -3.67 -7.67 28.20
C PRO A 500 -2.78 -7.42 26.98
N ALA A 501 -2.50 -8.45 26.17
CA ALA A 501 -1.72 -8.31 24.94
C ALA A 501 -2.52 -7.56 23.86
N ALA A 502 -3.83 -7.79 23.75
CA ALA A 502 -4.71 -7.04 22.86
C ALA A 502 -4.78 -5.55 23.27
N ASP A 503 -4.89 -5.26 24.57
CA ASP A 503 -4.87 -3.89 25.10
C ASP A 503 -3.56 -3.17 24.78
N GLN A 504 -2.42 -3.85 24.91
CA GLN A 504 -1.10 -3.33 24.55
C GLN A 504 -1.00 -2.98 23.05
N VAL A 505 -1.51 -3.85 22.17
CA VAL A 505 -1.57 -3.60 20.72
C VAL A 505 -2.43 -2.38 20.41
N LEU A 506 -3.57 -2.22 21.10
CA LEU A 506 -4.53 -1.12 20.92
C LEU A 506 -4.13 0.20 21.61
N GLY A 507 -2.84 0.38 21.89
CA GLY A 507 -2.28 1.61 22.42
C GLY A 507 -2.31 1.74 23.95
N GLY A 508 -2.69 0.67 24.66
CA GLY A 508 -2.53 0.52 26.10
C GLY A 508 -1.10 0.75 26.57
N LYS A 509 -0.91 0.78 27.89
CA LYS A 509 0.45 0.82 28.45
C LYS A 509 1.07 -0.57 28.33
N PRO A 510 2.30 -0.70 27.78
CA PRO A 510 3.06 -1.95 27.85
C PRO A 510 3.29 -2.40 29.28
#